data_AF-A0A1I0ZG57-F1
#
_entry.id   AF-A0A1I0ZG57-F1
#
_cell.length_a   1.000
_cell.length_b   1.000
_cell.length_c   1.000
_cell.angle_alpha   90.00
_cell.angle_beta   90.00
_cell.angle_gamma   90.00
#
_symmetry.space_group_name_H-M   'P 1'
#
loop_
_entity.id
_entity.type
_entity.pdbx_description
1 polymer ?
#
loop_
_entity_poly.entity_id
_entity_poly.type
_entity_poly.pdbx_seq_one_letter_code
_entity_poly.pdbx_strand_id
1 'polypeptide(L)'
;MTLSELVRALTATVTGRVPPSVEARDDDGPPSAEARAARPRWWSTYVPRPRAAQAATDTPLGPDPFVALTLQVRLARLGEQVRVLESDPHVWGRARRLIAVEHAYDALLVEACRVAGVTAPRAELRPEDRLVVELALAERGWTW
;
A
#
# COMPACT_ATOMS: atom_id res chain seq x y z
N MET A 1 15.70 -19.58 -12.28
CA MET A 1 14.53 -19.03 -11.58
C MET A 1 14.95 -17.69 -11.01
N THR A 2 14.57 -16.60 -11.68
CA THR A 2 15.09 -15.25 -11.38
C THR A 2 14.09 -14.47 -10.53
N LEU A 3 14.59 -13.58 -9.67
CA LEU A 3 13.81 -12.71 -8.77
C LEU A 3 12.69 -11.94 -9.47
N SER A 4 12.85 -11.68 -10.78
CA SER A 4 11.86 -11.03 -11.64
C SER A 4 10.59 -11.87 -11.89
N GLU A 5 10.65 -13.20 -11.81
CA GLU A 5 9.46 -14.07 -11.97
C GLU A 5 8.61 -14.11 -10.69
N LEU A 6 9.26 -14.01 -9.52
CA LEU A 6 8.58 -13.98 -8.21
C LEU A 6 7.79 -12.69 -7.99
N VAL A 7 8.32 -11.54 -8.44
CA VAL A 7 7.64 -10.24 -8.33
C VAL A 7 6.45 -10.13 -9.31
N ARG A 8 6.53 -10.81 -10.47
CA ARG A 8 5.44 -10.83 -11.48
C ARG A 8 4.27 -11.72 -11.08
N ALA A 9 4.51 -12.77 -10.31
CA ALA A 9 3.46 -13.65 -9.79
C ALA A 9 2.62 -12.99 -8.67
N LEU A 10 3.21 -12.07 -7.90
CA LEU A 10 2.54 -11.39 -6.78
C LEU A 10 1.63 -10.23 -7.20
N THR A 11 1.82 -9.67 -8.40
CA THR A 11 1.03 -8.52 -8.90
C THR A 11 -0.21 -8.91 -9.71
N ALA A 12 -0.39 -10.19 -10.05
CA ALA A 12 -1.50 -10.65 -10.90
C ALA A 12 -2.86 -10.81 -10.17
N THR A 13 -2.91 -10.69 -8.85
CA THR A 13 -4.12 -11.04 -8.06
C THR A 13 -5.07 -9.86 -7.79
N VAL A 14 -4.72 -8.64 -8.23
CA VAL A 14 -5.50 -7.42 -7.91
C VAL A 14 -6.02 -6.74 -9.17
N THR A 15 -6.78 -7.47 -9.99
CA THR A 15 -7.63 -6.86 -11.02
C THR A 15 -9.07 -7.36 -10.90
N GLY A 16 -9.69 -7.03 -9.76
CA GLY A 16 -11.13 -7.04 -9.60
C GLY A 16 -11.72 -5.70 -10.01
N ARG A 17 -12.22 -5.64 -11.25
CA ARG A 17 -13.06 -4.58 -11.85
C ARG A 17 -13.97 -3.88 -10.81
N VAL A 18 -13.81 -2.56 -10.68
CA VAL A 18 -14.71 -1.67 -9.92
C VAL A 18 -16.07 -1.60 -10.63
N PRO A 19 -17.19 -2.02 -10.03
CA PRO A 19 -18.52 -1.73 -10.58
C PRO A 19 -18.86 -0.24 -10.34
N PRO A 20 -19.68 0.38 -11.21
CA PRO A 20 -20.05 1.78 -11.07
C PRO A 20 -20.86 1.99 -9.79
N SER A 21 -20.55 3.09 -9.09
CA SER A 21 -21.22 3.56 -7.88
C SER A 21 -22.73 3.56 -8.06
N VAL A 22 -23.42 2.72 -7.30
CA VAL A 22 -24.88 2.80 -7.12
C VAL A 22 -25.12 3.87 -6.06
N GLU A 23 -25.73 4.97 -6.48
CA GLU A 23 -26.19 6.04 -5.59
C GLU A 23 -27.04 5.44 -4.47
N ALA A 24 -26.71 5.83 -3.24
CA ALA A 24 -27.44 5.45 -2.04
C ALA A 24 -28.89 5.93 -2.17
N ARG A 25 -29.80 4.97 -2.32
CA ARG A 25 -31.24 5.17 -2.18
C ARG A 25 -31.60 4.66 -0.79
N ASP A 26 -31.99 5.59 0.09
CA ASP A 26 -32.55 5.26 1.41
C ASP A 26 -33.86 4.49 1.19
N ASP A 27 -33.84 3.19 1.45
CA ASP A 27 -35.03 2.34 1.50
C ASP A 27 -34.81 1.27 2.59
N ASP A 28 -35.14 1.64 3.83
CA ASP A 28 -35.11 0.77 5.01
C ASP A 28 -36.31 -0.21 5.00
N GLY A 29 -36.29 -1.13 4.03
CA GLY A 29 -37.25 -2.22 3.93
C GLY A 29 -36.52 -3.55 3.75
N PRO A 30 -36.87 -4.63 4.51
CA PRO A 30 -36.29 -5.93 4.27
C PRO A 30 -36.59 -6.39 2.82
N PRO A 31 -35.61 -6.97 2.11
CA PRO A 31 -35.81 -7.35 0.71
C PRO A 31 -36.92 -8.40 0.59
N SER A 32 -37.84 -8.15 -0.35
CA SER A 32 -38.98 -9.01 -0.67
C SER A 32 -38.55 -10.45 -0.99
N ALA A 33 -39.42 -11.42 -0.67
CA ALA A 33 -39.12 -12.85 -0.71
C ALA A 33 -38.66 -13.36 -2.10
N GLU A 34 -39.09 -12.71 -3.19
CA GLU A 34 -38.70 -13.06 -4.56
C GLU A 34 -37.20 -12.78 -4.84
N ALA A 35 -36.61 -11.75 -4.24
CA ALA A 35 -35.17 -11.48 -4.37
C ALA A 35 -34.30 -12.55 -3.70
N ARG A 36 -34.87 -13.31 -2.75
CA ARG A 36 -34.18 -14.42 -2.07
C ARG A 36 -34.17 -15.70 -2.91
N ALA A 37 -35.13 -15.87 -3.82
CA ALA A 37 -35.27 -17.06 -4.66
C ALA A 37 -34.32 -17.05 -5.88
N ALA A 38 -33.90 -15.88 -6.35
CA ALA A 38 -33.08 -15.71 -7.55
C ALA A 38 -31.56 -15.66 -7.27
N ARG A 39 -31.08 -16.19 -6.15
CA ARG A 39 -29.67 -16.07 -5.76
C ARG A 39 -28.89 -17.38 -5.98
N PRO A 40 -27.75 -17.33 -6.69
CA PRO A 40 -27.01 -18.52 -7.10
C PRO A 40 -26.39 -19.22 -5.88
N ARG A 41 -26.59 -20.54 -5.76
CA ARG A 41 -26.32 -21.40 -4.56
C ARG A 41 -25.01 -21.18 -3.79
N TRP A 42 -23.98 -20.58 -4.38
CA TRP A 42 -22.75 -20.19 -3.69
C TRP A 42 -22.92 -19.00 -2.71
N TRP A 43 -24.07 -18.30 -2.73
CA TRP A 43 -24.39 -17.19 -1.82
C TRP A 43 -24.86 -17.62 -0.42
N SER A 44 -25.20 -18.90 -0.22
CA SER A 44 -25.90 -19.39 0.98
C SER A 44 -25.00 -19.56 2.21
N THR A 45 -23.69 -19.35 2.09
CA THR A 45 -22.75 -19.46 3.21
C THR A 45 -22.35 -18.11 3.80
N TYR A 46 -22.87 -17.00 3.27
CA TYR A 46 -22.63 -15.68 3.87
C TYR A 46 -23.53 -15.51 5.09
N VAL A 47 -23.03 -15.89 6.26
CA VAL A 47 -23.60 -15.49 7.54
C VAL A 47 -23.15 -14.05 7.80
N PRO A 48 -24.02 -13.04 7.73
CA PRO A 48 -23.64 -11.68 8.10
C PRO A 48 -23.28 -11.70 9.58
N ARG A 49 -21.99 -11.51 9.90
CA ARG A 49 -21.56 -11.33 11.29
C ARG A 49 -22.18 -10.02 11.78
N PRO A 50 -22.95 -10.02 12.87
CA PRO A 50 -23.62 -8.79 13.32
C PRO A 50 -22.56 -7.73 13.65
N ARG A 51 -22.65 -6.60 12.94
CA ARG A 51 -21.74 -5.44 13.01
C ARG A 51 -21.57 -4.89 14.43
N ALA A 52 -22.51 -5.19 15.33
CA ALA A 52 -22.48 -4.84 16.74
C ALA A 52 -21.33 -5.53 17.52
N ALA A 53 -20.85 -6.70 17.08
CA ALA A 53 -19.73 -7.39 17.73
C ALA A 53 -18.35 -6.84 17.30
N GLN A 54 -18.26 -6.16 16.16
CA GLN A 54 -17.02 -5.52 15.69
C GLN A 54 -16.75 -4.18 16.38
N ALA A 55 -17.78 -3.49 16.85
CA ALA A 55 -17.64 -2.16 17.47
C ALA A 55 -16.90 -2.18 18.83
N ALA A 56 -16.67 -3.35 19.42
CA ALA A 56 -16.07 -3.50 20.73
C ALA A 56 -14.59 -3.92 20.72
N THR A 57 -13.92 -4.02 19.56
CA THR A 57 -12.54 -4.58 19.49
C THR A 57 -11.45 -3.79 18.77
N ASP A 58 -11.69 -2.66 18.09
CA ASP A 58 -10.63 -2.04 17.27
C ASP A 58 -10.46 -0.55 17.52
N THR A 59 -9.73 -0.19 18.58
CA THR A 59 -8.83 0.96 18.46
C THR A 59 -7.54 0.40 17.86
N PRO A 60 -7.15 0.77 16.62
CA PRO A 60 -5.90 0.27 16.06
C PRO A 60 -4.74 0.70 16.96
N LEU A 61 -4.06 -0.26 17.57
CA LEU A 61 -2.79 -0.07 18.28
C LEU A 61 -1.62 0.20 17.30
N GLY A 62 -1.91 0.64 16.08
CA GLY A 62 -0.96 0.80 15.00
C GLY A 62 -1.14 2.13 14.25
N PRO A 63 -0.16 2.53 13.42
CA PRO A 63 -0.26 3.72 12.59
C PRO A 63 -1.51 3.67 11.70
N ASP A 64 -2.06 4.85 11.39
CA ASP A 64 -3.17 4.96 10.44
C ASP A 64 -2.81 4.23 9.13
N PRO A 65 -3.59 3.21 8.73
CA PRO A 65 -3.27 2.38 7.57
C PRO A 65 -3.21 3.19 6.27
N PHE A 66 -3.98 4.27 6.14
CA PHE A 66 -3.94 5.12 4.95
C PHE A 66 -2.69 5.98 4.89
N VAL A 67 -2.17 6.40 6.04
CA VAL A 67 -0.88 7.10 6.12
C VAL A 67 0.25 6.16 5.70
N ALA A 68 0.28 4.93 6.24
CA ALA A 68 1.27 3.94 5.85
C ALA A 68 1.22 3.62 4.35
N LEU A 69 0.01 3.36 3.81
CA LEU A 69 -0.17 3.09 2.38
C LEU A 69 0.25 4.27 1.49
N THR A 70 -0.04 5.49 1.91
CA THR A 70 0.35 6.70 1.16
C THR A 70 1.87 6.81 1.07
N LEU A 71 2.59 6.53 2.17
CA LEU A 71 4.04 6.54 2.18
C LEU A 71 4.61 5.43 1.29
N GLN A 72 4.06 4.22 1.36
CA GLN A 72 4.45 3.09 0.50
C GLN A 72 4.31 3.41 -0.99
N VAL A 73 3.17 3.96 -1.42
CA VAL A 73 2.95 4.37 -2.82
C VAL A 73 3.95 5.44 -3.26
N ARG A 74 4.28 6.39 -2.38
CA ARG A 74 5.24 7.46 -2.70
C ARG A 74 6.67 6.92 -2.78
N LEU A 75 7.06 6.04 -1.87
CA LEU A 75 8.36 5.34 -1.91
C LEU A 75 8.51 4.53 -3.20
N ALA A 76 7.47 3.77 -3.58
CA ALA A 76 7.44 2.99 -4.82
C ALA A 76 7.72 3.87 -6.06
N ARG A 77 7.03 5.02 -6.12
CA ARG A 77 7.19 5.99 -7.22
C ARG A 77 8.58 6.60 -7.27
N LEU A 78 9.15 6.99 -6.13
CA LEU A 78 10.50 7.54 -6.09
C LEU A 78 11.55 6.47 -6.43
N GLY A 79 11.40 5.24 -5.93
CA GLY A 79 12.27 4.13 -6.29
C GLY A 79 12.27 3.85 -7.80
N GLU A 80 11.12 3.96 -8.46
CA GLU A 80 11.03 3.86 -9.91
C GLU A 80 11.73 5.04 -10.61
N GLN A 81 11.56 6.26 -10.10
CA GLN A 81 12.26 7.43 -10.66
C GLN A 81 13.79 7.30 -10.56
N VAL A 82 14.31 6.76 -9.45
CA VAL A 82 15.74 6.45 -9.32
C VAL A 82 16.16 5.47 -10.41
N ARG A 83 15.48 4.33 -10.57
CA ARG A 83 15.80 3.31 -11.58
C ARG A 83 15.78 3.87 -13.00
N VAL A 84 14.76 4.68 -13.34
CA VAL A 84 14.65 5.34 -14.65
C VAL A 84 15.85 6.26 -14.88
N LEU A 85 16.17 7.13 -13.91
CA LEU A 85 17.31 8.05 -14.01
C LEU A 85 18.66 7.31 -14.06
N GLU A 86 18.78 6.16 -13.40
CA GLU A 86 19.98 5.32 -13.47
C GLU A 86 20.11 4.66 -14.85
N SER A 87 19.01 4.21 -15.44
CA SER A 87 19.00 3.47 -16.72
C SER A 87 19.25 4.34 -17.97
N ASP A 88 18.90 5.63 -17.92
CA ASP A 88 19.06 6.54 -19.08
C ASP A 88 20.19 7.58 -18.81
N PRO A 89 21.39 7.38 -19.38
CA PRO A 89 22.50 8.30 -19.20
C PRO A 89 22.35 9.60 -20.01
N HIS A 90 21.40 9.69 -20.94
CA HIS A 90 21.21 10.84 -21.82
C HIS A 90 20.22 11.88 -21.26
N VAL A 91 19.63 11.61 -20.09
CA VAL A 91 18.76 12.58 -19.42
C VAL A 91 19.53 13.84 -19.07
N TRP A 92 19.07 14.98 -19.59
CA TRP A 92 19.64 16.27 -19.24
C TRP A 92 19.54 16.54 -17.74
N GLY A 93 20.65 16.97 -17.13
CA GLY A 93 20.71 17.26 -15.70
C GLY A 93 20.58 16.02 -14.81
N ARG A 94 20.84 14.81 -15.34
CA ARG A 94 20.73 13.53 -14.62
C ARG A 94 21.31 13.56 -13.21
N ALA A 95 22.55 14.02 -13.04
CA ALA A 95 23.20 14.06 -11.73
C ALA A 95 22.40 14.88 -10.71
N ARG A 96 21.95 16.08 -11.09
CA ARG A 96 21.15 16.94 -10.20
C ARG A 96 19.79 16.34 -9.88
N ARG A 97 19.15 15.70 -10.86
CA ARG A 97 17.87 15.02 -10.69
C ARG A 97 18.00 13.80 -9.78
N LEU A 98 19.05 13.01 -9.95
CA LEU A 98 19.32 11.85 -9.10
C LEU A 98 19.49 12.28 -7.64
N ILE A 99 20.34 13.28 -7.39
CA ILE A 99 20.52 13.87 -6.04
C ILE A 99 19.17 14.31 -5.46
N ALA A 100 18.34 15.01 -6.23
CA ALA A 100 17.05 15.49 -5.75
C ALA A 100 16.07 14.34 -5.40
N VAL A 101 16.00 13.30 -6.25
CA VAL A 101 15.14 12.14 -6.03
C VAL A 101 15.63 11.31 -4.84
N GLU A 102 16.94 11.12 -4.70
CA GLU A 102 17.55 10.42 -3.56
C GLU A 102 17.23 11.13 -2.23
N HIS A 103 17.41 12.45 -2.16
CA HIS A 103 17.02 13.21 -0.96
C HIS A 103 15.53 13.11 -0.64
N ALA A 104 14.66 13.14 -1.67
CA ALA A 104 13.23 12.95 -1.47
C ALA A 104 12.90 11.55 -0.96
N TYR A 105 13.62 10.53 -1.45
CA TYR A 105 13.47 9.14 -1.05
C TYR A 105 13.91 8.93 0.40
N ASP A 106 15.07 9.45 0.78
CA ASP A 106 15.60 9.38 2.16
C ASP A 106 14.67 10.08 3.16
N ALA A 107 14.12 11.25 2.79
CA ALA A 107 13.14 11.95 3.61
C ALA A 107 11.86 11.12 3.84
N LEU A 108 11.39 10.39 2.83
CA LEU A 108 10.24 9.49 2.98
C LEU A 108 10.56 8.25 3.79
N LEU A 109 11.78 7.70 3.70
CA LEU A 109 12.20 6.60 4.56
C LEU A 109 12.21 6.99 6.03
N VAL A 110 12.74 8.17 6.36
CA VAL A 110 12.72 8.71 7.72
C VAL A 110 11.28 8.87 8.24
N GLU A 111 10.37 9.35 7.40
CA GLU A 111 8.96 9.48 7.77
C GLU A 111 8.26 8.12 7.94
N ALA A 112 8.53 7.17 7.04
CA ALA A 112 8.05 5.80 7.16
C ALA A 112 8.54 5.14 8.46
N CYS A 113 9.80 5.35 8.86
CA CYS A 113 10.31 4.89 10.15
C CYS A 113 9.52 5.45 11.32
N ARG A 114 9.21 6.75 11.32
CA ARG A 114 8.41 7.38 12.38
C ARG A 114 7.01 6.76 12.47
N VAL A 115 6.35 6.58 11.33
CA VAL A 115 5.02 5.96 11.25
C VAL A 115 5.09 4.49 11.69
N ALA A 116 6.14 3.76 11.34
CA ALA A 116 6.35 2.37 11.71
C ALA A 116 6.84 2.15 13.16
N GLY A 117 7.11 3.22 13.93
CA GLY A 117 7.70 3.12 15.26
C GLY A 117 9.13 2.57 15.27
N VAL A 118 9.87 2.72 14.17
CA VAL A 118 11.29 2.37 14.04
C VAL A 118 12.13 3.58 14.43
N THR A 119 13.26 3.35 15.11
CA THR A 119 14.26 4.39 15.33
C THR A 119 14.77 4.92 13.98
N ALA A 120 14.34 6.12 13.61
CA ALA A 120 14.76 6.77 12.38
C ALA A 120 16.18 7.38 12.54
N PRO A 121 17.09 7.19 11.56
CA PRO A 121 18.35 7.93 11.53
C PRO A 121 18.14 9.42 11.24
N ARG A 122 19.22 10.22 11.23
CA ARG A 122 19.16 11.63 10.83
C ARG A 122 18.78 11.79 9.35
N ALA A 123 18.33 12.99 8.98
CA ALA A 123 17.69 13.32 7.70
C ALA A 123 18.53 13.05 6.44
N GLU A 124 19.86 13.01 6.55
CA GLU A 124 20.75 12.63 5.44
C GLU A 124 21.27 11.21 5.68
N LEU A 125 20.71 10.26 4.94
CA LEU A 125 21.09 8.85 5.03
C LEU A 125 22.32 8.60 4.17
N ARG A 126 23.30 7.89 4.74
CA ARG A 126 24.35 7.27 3.95
C ARG A 126 23.76 6.09 3.17
N PRO A 127 24.36 5.67 2.03
CA PRO A 127 23.87 4.50 1.29
C PRO A 127 23.72 3.23 2.15
N GLU A 128 24.67 3.01 3.05
CA GLU A 128 24.64 1.92 4.03
C GLU A 128 23.48 2.04 5.04
N ASP A 129 23.20 3.25 5.54
CA ASP A 129 22.10 3.51 6.47
C ASP A 129 20.73 3.36 5.77
N ARG A 130 20.65 3.78 4.51
CA ARG A 130 19.45 3.64 3.67
C ARG A 130 19.03 2.17 3.59
N LEU A 131 19.96 1.27 3.22
CA LEU A 131 19.67 -0.16 3.13
C LEU A 131 19.20 -0.75 4.46
N VAL A 132 19.83 -0.37 5.57
CA VAL A 132 19.42 -0.82 6.91
C VAL A 132 17.99 -0.38 7.24
N VAL A 133 17.64 0.87 6.92
CA VAL A 133 16.29 1.40 7.10
C VAL A 133 15.27 0.67 6.24
N GLU A 134 15.58 0.43 4.96
CA GLU A 134 14.70 -0.29 4.05
C GLU A 134 14.40 -1.70 4.57
N LEU A 135 15.42 -2.43 5.03
CA LEU A 135 15.27 -3.75 5.61
C LEU A 135 14.43 -3.71 6.89
N ALA A 136 14.68 -2.75 7.79
CA ALA A 136 13.92 -2.60 9.04
C ALA A 136 12.42 -2.31 8.81
N LEU A 137 12.09 -1.60 7.74
CA LEU A 137 10.71 -1.38 7.29
C LEU A 137 10.11 -2.66 6.69
N ALA A 138 10.87 -3.36 5.82
CA ALA A 138 10.43 -4.62 5.22
C ALA A 138 10.13 -5.71 6.27
N GLU A 139 10.95 -5.83 7.31
CA GLU A 139 10.72 -6.73 8.46
C GLU A 139 9.41 -6.44 9.20
N ARG A 140 8.91 -5.20 9.12
CA ARG A 140 7.62 -4.77 9.69
C ARG A 140 6.46 -4.90 8.72
N GLY A 141 6.67 -5.59 7.59
CA GLY A 141 5.65 -5.81 6.57
C GLY A 141 5.40 -4.62 5.66
N TRP A 142 6.28 -3.62 5.66
CA TRP A 142 6.18 -2.54 4.68
C TRP A 142 6.62 -3.04 3.31
N THR A 143 5.89 -2.63 2.28
CA THR A 143 6.20 -2.98 0.89
C THR A 143 6.04 -1.74 0.02
N TRP A 144 6.93 -1.55 -0.94
CA TRP A 144 6.87 -0.49 -1.94
C TRP A 144 7.63 -0.89 -3.20
#